data_AF-A0A7S3RD53-F1
#
_entry.id   AF-A0A7S3RD53-F1
#
_cell.length_a   1.000
_cell.length_b   1.000
_cell.length_c   1.000
_cell.angle_alpha   90.00
_cell.angle_beta   90.00
_cell.angle_gamma   90.00
#
_symmetry.space_group_name_H-M   'P 1'
#
loop_
_entity.id
_entity.type
_entity.pdbx_description
1 polymer ?
#
loop_
_entity_poly.entity_id
_entity_poly.type
_entity_poly.pdbx_seq_one_letter_code
_entity_poly.pdbx_strand_id
1 'polypeptide(L)'
;MSLPWSRRVILLALLLHQTGHALSLAPISWRGGRALSTTVQPRHVSPTLLAKKKGGGGKKKKGGKGGKQSGFAWASSFELKPWESSALREIAVLGCRTFQTRTGKPLHPALADAADVPKALWTLPVACVVVGHPTEAASSDAQLPAADDAAEVAAADSTAAASEAVYVYANLAAIEALGFADWQSAIGAPSALPEEMSKKYESGYSKKAGLRPVTLLDASRWVLEKAAVEGGKLVTSRVGLCYAWSEWQDEDGFVCEPGGKRRTPDPTPEELAAAIEEKGAEVRRLKEEEGLGNKDPQVQEAVAALLSLKAAAEELEKSPA
;
A
#
# COMPACT_ATOMS: atom_id res chain seq x y z
N MET A 1 14.59 -24.54 27.02
CA MET A 1 14.58 -23.09 26.73
C MET A 1 13.15 -22.70 26.36
N SER A 2 12.54 -21.73 27.05
CA SER A 2 11.15 -21.37 26.82
C SER A 2 10.99 -20.62 25.50
N LEU A 3 10.30 -21.20 24.53
CA LEU A 3 9.89 -20.50 23.31
C LEU A 3 9.04 -19.26 23.67
N PRO A 4 9.26 -18.12 22.99
CA PRO A 4 8.47 -16.90 23.17
C PRO A 4 6.99 -17.19 22.88
N TRP A 5 6.11 -16.48 23.57
CA TRP A 5 4.67 -16.76 23.62
C TRP A 5 4.02 -16.78 22.22
N SER A 6 4.48 -15.93 21.31
CA SER A 6 4.09 -15.88 19.90
C SER A 6 4.35 -17.19 19.14
N ARG A 7 5.47 -17.87 19.42
CA ARG A 7 5.81 -19.16 18.78
C ARG A 7 4.98 -20.33 19.31
N ARG A 8 4.51 -20.25 20.56
CA ARG A 8 3.58 -21.25 21.12
C ARG A 8 2.19 -21.15 20.51
N VAL A 9 1.75 -19.94 20.16
CA VAL A 9 0.46 -19.70 19.49
C VAL A 9 0.45 -20.27 18.07
N ILE A 10 1.56 -20.17 17.33
CA ILE A 10 1.70 -20.74 15.98
C ILE A 10 1.60 -22.28 16.01
N LEU A 11 2.28 -22.93 16.96
CA LEU A 11 2.19 -24.38 17.15
C LEU A 11 0.77 -24.82 17.58
N LEU A 12 0.09 -24.03 18.42
CA LEU A 12 -1.27 -24.32 18.84
C LEU A 12 -2.28 -24.16 17.69
N ALA A 13 -2.09 -23.17 16.82
CA ALA A 13 -2.94 -22.93 15.65
C ALA A 13 -2.81 -24.03 14.58
N LEU A 14 -1.59 -24.56 14.38
CA LEU A 14 -1.33 -25.74 13.53
C LEU A 14 -1.98 -27.01 14.08
N LEU A 15 -2.04 -27.17 15.40
CA LEU A 15 -2.72 -28.29 16.06
C LEU A 15 -4.26 -28.17 16.02
N LEU A 16 -4.80 -26.95 16.12
CA LEU A 16 -6.25 -26.70 16.13
C LEU A 16 -6.90 -26.73 14.73
N HIS A 17 -6.14 -26.52 13.65
CA HIS A 17 -6.67 -26.56 12.28
C HIS A 17 -7.05 -27.98 11.79
N GLN A 18 -6.70 -29.04 12.52
CA GLN A 18 -7.05 -30.42 12.15
C GLN A 18 -8.41 -30.91 12.69
N THR A 19 -9.07 -30.13 13.55
CA THR A 19 -10.35 -30.52 14.16
C THR A 19 -11.44 -29.48 13.90
N GLY A 20 -12.08 -29.47 12.73
CA GLY A 20 -13.18 -28.53 12.51
C GLY A 20 -13.81 -28.44 11.12
N HIS A 21 -14.57 -29.49 10.76
CA HIS A 21 -15.77 -29.49 9.90
C HIS A 21 -15.97 -28.38 8.84
N ALA A 22 -15.85 -28.82 7.59
CA ALA A 22 -16.37 -28.12 6.41
C ALA A 22 -17.89 -27.88 6.52
N LEU A 23 -18.29 -26.61 6.62
CA LEU A 23 -19.65 -26.18 6.33
C LEU A 23 -19.71 -25.66 4.89
N SER A 24 -20.21 -26.54 4.02
CA SER A 24 -20.64 -26.25 2.66
C SER A 24 -21.79 -25.24 2.66
N LEU A 25 -21.63 -24.11 1.97
CA LEU A 25 -22.73 -23.26 1.54
C LEU A 25 -22.61 -22.99 0.04
N ALA A 26 -23.58 -23.55 -0.68
CA ALA A 26 -23.76 -23.47 -2.12
C ALA A 26 -24.15 -22.05 -2.60
N PRO A 27 -23.92 -21.72 -3.88
CA PRO A 27 -24.18 -20.40 -4.44
C PRO A 27 -25.66 -20.20 -4.79
N ILE A 28 -26.23 -19.07 -4.37
CA ILE A 28 -27.57 -18.64 -4.76
C ILE A 28 -27.46 -17.91 -6.10
N SER A 29 -27.93 -18.57 -7.16
CA SER A 29 -28.27 -17.92 -8.43
C SER A 29 -29.72 -17.44 -8.37
N TRP A 30 -30.02 -16.24 -8.89
CA TRP A 30 -31.31 -15.98 -9.54
C TRP A 30 -31.28 -14.75 -10.48
N ARG A 31 -32.13 -14.87 -11.50
CA ARG A 31 -32.22 -14.13 -12.76
C ARG A 31 -33.07 -12.86 -12.69
N GLY A 32 -32.81 -11.98 -13.66
CA GLY A 32 -33.83 -11.16 -14.36
C GLY A 32 -33.90 -9.72 -13.85
N GLY A 33 -33.98 -8.68 -14.69
CA GLY A 33 -34.12 -8.57 -16.13
C GLY A 33 -34.47 -7.12 -16.48
N ARG A 34 -34.51 -6.85 -17.79
CA ARG A 34 -35.00 -5.64 -18.50
C ARG A 34 -34.06 -4.44 -18.63
N ALA A 35 -33.51 -4.39 -19.85
CA ALA A 35 -33.19 -3.20 -20.60
C ALA A 35 -34.43 -2.32 -20.84
N LEU A 36 -34.23 -1.00 -20.75
CA LEU A 36 -34.98 -0.02 -21.52
C LEU A 36 -33.99 0.97 -22.14
N SER A 37 -34.00 0.96 -23.47
CA SER A 37 -33.32 1.88 -24.34
C SER A 37 -34.17 3.15 -24.45
N THR A 38 -33.57 4.31 -24.20
CA THR A 38 -34.11 5.60 -24.66
C THR A 38 -32.97 6.49 -25.08
N THR A 39 -32.83 6.60 -26.39
CA THR A 39 -31.98 7.55 -27.11
C THR A 39 -32.58 8.96 -26.99
N VAL A 40 -31.83 9.93 -26.46
CA VAL A 40 -32.14 11.35 -26.59
C VAL A 40 -30.86 12.07 -27.03
N GLN A 41 -30.89 12.64 -28.24
CA GLN A 41 -29.80 13.45 -28.78
C GLN A 41 -29.77 14.86 -28.16
N PRO A 42 -28.58 15.50 -28.10
CA PRO A 42 -28.40 16.79 -27.48
C PRO A 42 -28.78 17.94 -28.42
N ARG A 43 -29.57 18.91 -27.93
CA ARG A 43 -29.70 20.23 -28.56
C ARG A 43 -28.79 21.23 -27.87
N HIS A 44 -27.84 21.74 -28.64
CA HIS A 44 -27.05 22.94 -28.38
C HIS A 44 -27.97 24.12 -28.05
N VAL A 45 -27.78 24.74 -26.88
CA VAL A 45 -28.21 26.13 -26.64
C VAL A 45 -27.20 26.79 -25.72
N SER A 46 -26.44 27.75 -26.27
CA SER A 46 -25.57 28.64 -25.51
C SER A 46 -26.41 29.71 -24.81
N PRO A 47 -26.26 29.97 -23.50
CA PRO A 47 -26.85 31.16 -22.90
C PRO A 47 -25.86 32.32 -22.97
N THR A 48 -26.10 33.21 -23.94
CA THR A 48 -25.51 34.55 -24.04
C THR A 48 -25.91 35.38 -22.82
N LEU A 49 -24.92 36.00 -22.19
CA LEU A 49 -25.06 36.97 -21.09
C LEU A 49 -25.87 38.19 -21.57
N LEU A 50 -27.09 38.35 -21.07
CA LEU A 50 -27.85 39.59 -21.21
C LEU A 50 -28.14 40.18 -19.83
N ALA A 51 -27.30 41.14 -19.46
CA ALA A 51 -27.50 42.03 -18.33
C ALA A 51 -28.77 42.87 -18.57
N LYS A 52 -29.86 42.52 -17.87
CA LYS A 52 -31.08 43.34 -17.85
C LYS A 52 -31.11 44.19 -16.59
N LYS A 53 -30.64 45.43 -16.72
CA LYS A 53 -30.85 46.53 -15.78
C LYS A 53 -32.36 46.77 -15.63
N LYS A 54 -32.93 46.51 -14.44
CA LYS A 54 -34.29 46.91 -14.08
C LYS A 54 -34.25 47.52 -12.68
N GLY A 55 -34.69 48.76 -12.58
CA GLY A 55 -34.66 49.57 -11.36
C GLY A 55 -35.70 49.17 -10.32
N GLY A 56 -35.62 49.85 -9.17
CA GLY A 56 -36.64 49.82 -8.13
C GLY A 56 -36.05 50.15 -6.76
N GLY A 57 -36.25 51.38 -6.30
CA GLY A 57 -36.01 51.76 -4.91
C GLY A 57 -37.01 51.09 -3.96
N GLY A 58 -36.62 50.97 -2.68
CA GLY A 58 -37.53 50.51 -1.62
C GLY A 58 -36.80 49.95 -0.41
N LYS A 59 -36.50 50.82 0.56
CA LYS A 59 -35.88 50.50 1.85
C LYS A 59 -36.92 49.87 2.80
N LYS A 60 -36.68 48.66 3.30
CA LYS A 60 -37.21 48.22 4.61
C LYS A 60 -36.36 47.10 5.22
N LYS A 61 -35.97 47.33 6.47
CA LYS A 61 -35.07 46.52 7.31
C LYS A 61 -35.94 45.63 8.24
N LYS A 62 -35.71 44.32 8.23
CA LYS A 62 -36.06 43.31 9.26
C LYS A 62 -35.47 41.99 8.72
N GLY A 63 -34.38 41.45 9.27
CA GLY A 63 -34.32 40.80 10.57
C GLY A 63 -34.41 39.29 10.35
N GLY A 64 -33.30 38.57 10.54
CA GLY A 64 -33.29 37.10 10.68
C GLY A 64 -32.52 36.31 9.62
N LYS A 65 -31.53 35.55 10.12
CA LYS A 65 -31.01 34.26 9.61
C LYS A 65 -30.13 34.26 8.35
N GLY A 66 -29.03 33.51 8.46
CA GLY A 66 -28.22 33.03 7.34
C GLY A 66 -27.01 33.91 7.07
N GLY A 67 -25.88 33.56 7.70
CA GLY A 67 -24.58 34.00 7.19
C GLY A 67 -24.53 33.61 5.71
N LYS A 68 -24.44 34.62 4.84
CA LYS A 68 -24.24 34.39 3.41
C LYS A 68 -22.86 33.77 3.28
N GLN A 69 -22.81 32.44 3.11
CA GLN A 69 -21.65 31.81 2.51
C GLN A 69 -21.39 32.53 1.18
N SER A 70 -20.20 33.15 1.08
CA SER A 70 -19.75 33.75 -0.17
C SER A 70 -19.79 32.68 -1.26
N GLY A 71 -20.04 33.06 -2.50
CA GLY A 71 -20.17 32.15 -3.66
C GLY A 71 -18.92 31.34 -4.01
N PHE A 72 -17.94 31.28 -3.12
CA PHE A 72 -16.71 30.49 -3.17
C PHE A 72 -16.55 29.51 -2.00
N ALA A 73 -17.36 29.61 -0.93
CA ALA A 73 -17.26 28.74 0.24
C ALA A 73 -17.72 27.28 -0.02
N TRP A 74 -18.37 27.02 -1.16
CA TRP A 74 -18.70 25.66 -1.62
C TRP A 74 -17.54 24.99 -2.39
N ALA A 75 -16.56 25.76 -2.86
CA ALA A 75 -15.39 25.24 -3.57
C ALA A 75 -14.28 24.80 -2.60
N SER A 76 -14.40 25.14 -1.31
CA SER A 76 -13.41 24.81 -0.27
C SER A 76 -13.51 23.35 0.23
N SER A 77 -14.48 22.57 -0.24
CA SER A 77 -14.67 21.16 0.14
C SER A 77 -14.38 20.18 -1.00
N PHE A 78 -13.72 20.62 -2.08
CA PHE A 78 -13.25 19.72 -3.11
C PHE A 78 -11.89 19.16 -2.70
N GLU A 79 -11.92 18.06 -1.96
CA GLU A 79 -10.71 17.28 -1.68
C GLU A 79 -10.30 16.54 -2.95
N LEU A 80 -9.34 17.12 -3.67
CA LEU A 80 -8.68 16.49 -4.81
C LEU A 80 -7.98 15.23 -4.33
N LYS A 81 -8.39 14.09 -4.86
CA LYS A 81 -7.71 12.84 -4.52
C LYS A 81 -6.35 12.76 -5.22
N PRO A 82 -5.41 11.90 -4.78
CA PRO A 82 -4.08 11.84 -5.37
C PRO A 82 -4.04 11.53 -6.87
N TRP A 83 -5.02 10.79 -7.39
CA TRP A 83 -5.13 10.56 -8.83
C TRP A 83 -5.85 11.69 -9.57
N GLU A 84 -6.30 12.75 -8.91
CA GLU A 84 -6.92 13.93 -9.53
C GLU A 84 -5.93 15.10 -9.60
N SER A 85 -4.94 15.13 -8.69
CA SER A 85 -3.82 16.07 -8.73
C SER A 85 -2.88 15.81 -9.91
N SER A 86 -2.58 16.83 -10.70
CA SER A 86 -1.68 16.74 -11.87
C SER A 86 -0.28 16.25 -11.49
N ALA A 87 0.30 16.79 -10.43
CA ALA A 87 1.64 16.42 -9.95
C ALA A 87 1.71 14.97 -9.49
N LEU A 88 0.75 14.52 -8.67
CA LEU A 88 0.73 13.16 -8.14
C LEU A 88 0.39 12.12 -9.22
N ARG A 89 -0.45 12.49 -10.21
CA ARG A 89 -0.69 11.67 -11.41
C ARG A 89 0.59 11.43 -12.20
N GLU A 90 1.39 12.47 -12.42
CA GLU A 90 2.69 12.33 -13.13
C GLU A 90 3.63 11.36 -12.39
N ILE A 91 3.71 11.48 -11.06
CA ILE A 91 4.56 10.63 -10.23
C ILE A 91 4.10 9.16 -10.31
N ALA A 92 2.79 8.91 -10.18
CA ALA A 92 2.22 7.57 -10.30
C ALA A 92 2.51 6.93 -11.67
N VAL A 93 2.30 7.68 -12.76
CA VAL A 93 2.61 7.21 -14.11
C VAL A 93 4.10 6.94 -14.28
N LEU A 94 4.96 7.84 -13.79
CA LEU A 94 6.41 7.67 -13.87
C LEU A 94 6.87 6.43 -13.11
N GLY A 95 6.33 6.20 -11.91
CA GLY A 95 6.58 5.01 -11.10
C GLY A 95 6.28 3.71 -11.85
N CYS A 96 5.06 3.57 -12.37
CA CYS A 96 4.65 2.37 -13.10
C CYS A 96 5.44 2.17 -14.41
N ARG A 97 5.66 3.24 -15.18
CA ARG A 97 6.38 3.15 -16.46
C ARG A 97 7.84 2.77 -16.27
N THR A 98 8.53 3.40 -15.32
CA THR A 98 9.94 3.09 -15.04
C THR A 98 10.12 1.67 -14.51
N PHE A 99 9.17 1.15 -13.72
CA PHE A 99 9.14 -0.26 -13.35
C PHE A 99 9.03 -1.14 -14.60
N GLN A 100 8.04 -0.90 -15.46
CA GLN A 100 7.81 -1.69 -16.66
C GLN A 100 9.00 -1.66 -17.63
N THR A 101 9.66 -0.52 -17.80
CA THR A 101 10.87 -0.41 -18.61
C THR A 101 12.02 -1.25 -18.06
N ARG A 102 12.11 -1.44 -16.73
CA ARG A 102 13.21 -2.16 -16.09
C ARG A 102 12.96 -3.66 -15.97
N THR A 103 11.73 -4.06 -15.71
CA THR A 103 11.35 -5.47 -15.51
C THR A 103 10.76 -6.12 -16.76
N GLY A 104 10.38 -5.32 -17.76
CA GLY A 104 9.63 -5.78 -18.94
C GLY A 104 8.18 -6.15 -18.65
N LYS A 105 7.70 -6.02 -17.40
CA LYS A 105 6.36 -6.40 -16.95
C LYS A 105 5.66 -5.23 -16.24
N PRO A 106 4.34 -5.07 -16.37
CA PRO A 106 3.63 -4.07 -15.58
C PRO A 106 3.75 -4.40 -14.08
N LEU A 107 3.70 -3.37 -13.22
CA LEU A 107 3.76 -3.56 -11.76
C LEU A 107 2.65 -4.49 -11.25
N HIS A 108 1.49 -4.43 -11.89
CA HIS A 108 0.39 -5.35 -11.65
C HIS A 108 -0.32 -5.60 -13.00
N PRO A 109 -0.82 -6.81 -13.29
CA PRO A 109 -1.46 -7.12 -14.57
C PRO A 109 -2.58 -6.16 -14.97
N ALA A 110 -3.37 -5.72 -13.99
CA ALA A 110 -4.47 -4.76 -14.20
C ALA A 110 -4.01 -3.37 -14.72
N LEU A 111 -2.72 -3.03 -14.64
CA LEU A 111 -2.18 -1.77 -15.15
C LEU A 111 -1.84 -1.83 -16.64
N ALA A 112 -1.73 -3.02 -17.24
CA ALA A 112 -1.36 -3.16 -18.64
C ALA A 112 -2.38 -2.49 -19.58
N ASP A 113 -3.67 -2.69 -19.29
CA ASP A 113 -4.79 -2.23 -20.13
C ASP A 113 -5.54 -1.05 -19.49
N ALA A 114 -4.98 -0.45 -18.44
CA ALA A 114 -5.64 0.62 -17.69
C ALA A 114 -5.69 1.92 -18.51
N ALA A 115 -6.90 2.41 -18.81
CA ALA A 115 -7.11 3.70 -19.45
C ALA A 115 -6.62 4.89 -18.60
N ASP A 116 -6.68 4.77 -17.26
CA ASP A 116 -6.20 5.76 -16.31
C ASP A 116 -5.32 5.08 -15.25
N VAL A 117 -4.01 5.03 -15.51
CA VAL A 117 -3.00 4.36 -14.65
C VAL A 117 -3.01 4.90 -13.21
N PRO A 118 -2.95 6.23 -12.95
CA PRO A 118 -3.03 6.76 -11.59
C PRO A 118 -4.27 6.28 -10.81
N LYS A 119 -5.43 6.29 -11.47
CA LYS A 119 -6.68 5.88 -10.83
C LYS A 119 -6.72 4.37 -10.58
N ALA A 120 -6.20 3.57 -11.51
CA ALA A 120 -6.08 2.13 -11.32
C ALA A 120 -5.12 1.82 -10.16
N LEU A 121 -3.91 2.38 -10.17
CA LEU A 121 -2.88 2.18 -9.14
C LEU A 121 -3.38 2.51 -7.73
N TRP A 122 -4.24 3.52 -7.62
CA TRP A 122 -4.80 3.98 -6.35
C TRP A 122 -5.44 2.85 -5.51
N THR A 123 -6.19 1.96 -6.15
CA THR A 123 -7.00 0.93 -5.47
C THR A 123 -6.42 -0.48 -5.61
N LEU A 124 -5.25 -0.65 -6.21
CA LEU A 124 -4.69 -1.99 -6.41
C LEU A 124 -4.21 -2.62 -5.11
N PRO A 125 -4.30 -3.96 -5.00
CA PRO A 125 -3.77 -4.71 -3.86
C PRO A 125 -2.25 -4.89 -3.95
N VAL A 126 -1.54 -3.82 -4.33
CA VAL A 126 -0.09 -3.70 -4.28
C VAL A 126 0.21 -2.35 -3.67
N ALA A 127 0.92 -2.31 -2.55
CA ALA A 127 1.35 -1.07 -1.94
C ALA A 127 2.42 -0.43 -2.83
N CYS A 128 2.31 0.88 -3.05
CA CYS A 128 3.24 1.65 -3.84
C CYS A 128 3.46 3.02 -3.19
N VAL A 129 4.72 3.36 -2.91
CA VAL A 129 5.13 4.69 -2.41
C VAL A 129 6.28 5.24 -3.22
N VAL A 130 6.38 6.57 -3.24
CA VAL A 130 7.56 7.28 -3.74
C VAL A 130 8.13 8.10 -2.59
N VAL A 131 9.42 7.92 -2.35
CA VAL A 131 10.20 8.64 -1.35
C VAL A 131 11.17 9.56 -2.08
N GLY A 132 11.21 10.82 -1.69
CA GLY A 132 12.08 11.82 -2.30
C GLY A 132 12.18 13.06 -1.42
N HIS A 133 12.87 14.07 -1.90
CA HIS A 133 12.91 15.36 -1.21
C HIS A 133 11.73 16.22 -1.66
N PRO A 134 11.24 17.12 -0.78
CA PRO A 134 10.29 18.13 -1.18
C PRO A 134 10.97 19.10 -2.15
N THR A 135 11.06 18.74 -3.43
CA THR A 135 11.45 19.67 -4.49
C THR A 135 10.29 20.65 -4.69
N GLU A 136 10.58 21.94 -4.89
CA GLU A 136 9.63 23.08 -5.00
C GLU A 136 8.46 22.92 -6.00
N ALA A 137 8.35 21.78 -6.69
CA ALA A 137 7.20 21.40 -7.51
C ALA A 137 5.91 21.07 -6.72
N ALA A 138 5.95 21.00 -5.38
CA ALA A 138 4.75 20.88 -4.54
C ALA A 138 4.05 22.22 -4.26
N SER A 139 4.59 23.35 -4.73
CA SER A 139 4.13 24.70 -4.37
C SER A 139 3.03 25.29 -5.26
N SER A 140 2.46 24.55 -6.22
CA SER A 140 1.40 25.11 -7.08
C SER A 140 -0.03 24.65 -6.82
N ASP A 141 -0.31 23.73 -5.89
CA ASP A 141 -1.71 23.38 -5.58
C ASP A 141 -1.99 22.78 -4.18
N ALA A 142 -1.02 22.76 -3.26
CA ALA A 142 -1.24 22.39 -1.87
C ALA A 142 -1.15 23.65 -0.99
N GLN A 143 -2.23 24.42 -0.95
CA GLN A 143 -2.37 25.53 0.01
C GLN A 143 -2.54 24.94 1.43
N LEU A 144 -1.44 24.70 2.12
CA LEU A 144 -1.44 24.58 3.58
C LEU A 144 -1.81 25.95 4.19
N PRO A 145 -2.60 26.03 5.27
CA PRO A 145 -2.98 27.30 5.87
C PRO A 145 -1.73 28.03 6.39
N ALA A 146 -1.51 29.24 5.87
CA ALA A 146 -0.41 30.11 6.24
C ALA A 146 -0.52 30.46 7.73
N ALA A 147 0.58 30.24 8.46
CA ALA A 147 0.84 30.96 9.70
C ALA A 147 1.46 32.31 9.31
N ASP A 148 0.72 33.38 9.58
CA ASP A 148 1.22 34.75 9.55
C ASP A 148 2.35 34.90 10.59
N ASP A 149 3.55 35.29 10.18
CA ASP A 149 4.13 36.62 10.49
C ASP A 149 5.64 36.71 10.14
N ALA A 150 5.99 37.92 9.67
CA ALA A 150 7.29 38.59 9.66
C ALA A 150 8.36 38.24 8.58
N ALA A 151 8.55 39.25 7.72
CA ALA A 151 9.63 39.58 6.81
C ALA A 151 11.08 39.31 7.31
N GLU A 152 12.00 38.98 6.40
CA GLU A 152 12.97 39.91 5.80
C GLU A 152 13.87 39.19 4.76
N VAL A 153 14.30 39.94 3.75
CA VAL A 153 15.14 39.51 2.63
C VAL A 153 16.59 39.29 3.10
N ALA A 154 17.10 38.07 2.94
CA ALA A 154 18.54 37.82 2.97
C ALA A 154 18.92 36.79 1.91
N ALA A 155 19.65 37.25 0.88
CA ALA A 155 20.47 36.38 0.05
C ALA A 155 21.60 35.84 0.94
N ALA A 156 21.52 34.56 1.31
CA ALA A 156 22.57 33.89 2.07
C ALA A 156 22.64 32.41 1.69
N ASP A 157 23.77 32.09 1.06
CA ASP A 157 24.56 30.85 1.21
C ASP A 157 23.82 29.51 1.13
N SER A 158 24.02 28.80 0.02
CA SER A 158 23.58 27.43 -0.20
C SER A 158 24.36 26.45 0.68
N THR A 159 24.04 26.41 1.96
CA THR A 159 24.18 25.20 2.76
C THR A 159 22.80 24.60 2.88
N ALA A 160 22.42 23.80 1.88
CA ALA A 160 21.20 23.01 1.91
C ALA A 160 21.24 22.17 3.19
N ALA A 161 20.49 22.59 4.21
CA ALA A 161 20.13 21.72 5.32
C ALA A 161 19.58 20.45 4.67
N ALA A 162 20.17 19.30 4.98
CA ALA A 162 19.78 18.02 4.41
C ALA A 162 18.28 17.81 4.68
N SER A 163 17.46 18.13 3.68
CA SER A 163 16.01 18.00 3.79
C SER A 163 15.73 16.51 3.92
N GLU A 164 15.21 16.10 5.07
CA GLU A 164 14.88 14.70 5.32
C GLU A 164 13.95 14.17 4.22
N ALA A 165 14.17 12.94 3.75
CA ALA A 165 13.33 12.35 2.72
C ALA A 165 11.89 12.20 3.21
N VAL A 166 10.93 12.54 2.37
CA VAL A 166 9.50 12.46 2.65
C VAL A 166 8.79 11.53 1.68
N TYR A 167 7.61 11.04 2.07
CA TYR A 167 6.71 10.38 1.13
C TYR A 167 6.11 11.43 0.18
N VAL A 168 6.39 11.32 -1.11
CA VAL A 168 5.87 12.20 -2.15
C VAL A 168 4.60 11.63 -2.78
N TYR A 169 4.42 10.30 -2.70
CA TYR A 169 3.23 9.59 -3.17
C TYR A 169 3.02 8.33 -2.33
N ALA A 170 1.76 7.99 -2.07
CA ALA A 170 1.36 6.71 -1.49
C ALA A 170 -0.04 6.33 -1.98
N ASN A 171 -0.26 5.08 -2.40
CA ASN A 171 -1.59 4.56 -2.72
C ASN A 171 -2.30 3.95 -1.50
N LEU A 172 -3.56 3.52 -1.62
CA LEU A 172 -4.35 3.00 -0.48
C LEU A 172 -3.67 1.84 0.24
N ALA A 173 -3.16 0.86 -0.51
CA ALA A 173 -2.47 -0.30 0.07
C ALA A 173 -1.23 0.11 0.87
N ALA A 174 -0.49 1.14 0.42
CA ALA A 174 0.64 1.66 1.17
C ALA A 174 0.24 2.47 2.41
N ILE A 175 -0.83 3.26 2.32
CA ILE A 175 -1.38 4.02 3.46
C ILE A 175 -1.79 3.06 4.57
N GLU A 176 -2.49 1.98 4.20
CA GLU A 176 -2.85 0.89 5.10
C GLU A 176 -1.61 0.23 5.72
N ALA A 177 -0.66 -0.21 4.88
CA ALA A 177 0.53 -0.93 5.32
C ALA A 177 1.41 -0.10 6.28
N LEU A 178 1.58 1.19 6.00
CA LEU A 178 2.38 2.10 6.83
C LEU A 178 1.58 2.68 8.00
N GLY A 179 0.27 2.42 8.06
CA GLY A 179 -0.60 2.78 9.17
C GLY A 179 -0.94 4.28 9.26
N PHE A 180 -0.91 4.98 8.12
CA PHE A 180 -1.40 6.35 8.00
C PHE A 180 -2.94 6.38 8.07
N ALA A 181 -3.50 7.47 8.58
CA ALA A 181 -4.95 7.62 8.68
C ALA A 181 -5.60 7.85 7.30
N ASP A 182 -4.92 8.61 6.46
CA ASP A 182 -5.35 9.01 5.13
C ASP A 182 -4.12 9.35 4.27
N TRP A 183 -4.37 9.78 3.04
CA TRP A 183 -3.29 10.10 2.11
C TRP A 183 -2.66 11.47 2.39
N GLN A 184 -3.42 12.40 2.96
CA GLN A 184 -2.94 13.73 3.33
C GLN A 184 -1.89 13.66 4.44
N SER A 185 -2.10 12.77 5.42
CA SER A 185 -1.15 12.49 6.50
C SER A 185 0.06 11.68 6.04
N ALA A 186 -0.05 10.95 4.92
CA ALA A 186 1.07 10.23 4.35
C ALA A 186 2.00 11.15 3.54
N ILE A 187 1.45 11.98 2.65
CA ILE A 187 2.25 12.83 1.76
C ILE A 187 2.92 13.95 2.57
N GLY A 188 4.23 14.10 2.41
CA GLY A 188 5.06 15.04 3.16
C GLY A 188 5.52 14.52 4.52
N ALA A 189 5.02 13.36 4.98
CA ALA A 189 5.53 12.75 6.20
C ALA A 189 6.98 12.26 6.01
N PRO A 190 7.82 12.33 7.06
CA PRO A 190 9.17 11.78 7.02
C PRO A 190 9.18 10.29 6.68
N SER A 191 10.10 9.88 5.82
CA SER A 191 10.26 8.50 5.40
C SER A 191 11.44 7.85 6.12
N ALA A 192 11.17 6.72 6.79
CA ALA A 192 12.22 5.84 7.31
C ALA A 192 12.83 4.91 6.24
N LEU A 193 12.28 4.92 5.01
CA LEU A 193 12.83 4.15 3.90
C LEU A 193 14.08 4.82 3.34
N PRO A 194 15.10 4.04 2.89
CA PRO A 194 16.31 4.61 2.33
C PRO A 194 16.02 5.51 1.13
N GLU A 195 16.75 6.61 1.04
CA GLU A 195 16.67 7.54 -0.08
C GLU A 195 17.70 7.24 -1.17
N GLU A 196 18.70 6.40 -0.89
CA GLU A 196 19.77 6.04 -1.82
C GLU A 196 19.76 4.57 -2.22
N MET A 197 20.21 4.33 -3.45
CA MET A 197 20.36 3.00 -4.01
C MET A 197 21.57 2.97 -4.94
N SER A 198 22.43 1.96 -4.78
CA SER A 198 23.60 1.77 -5.63
C SER A 198 23.25 1.20 -7.02
N LYS A 199 22.13 0.47 -7.11
CA LYS A 199 21.56 -0.07 -8.36
C LYS A 199 20.37 0.78 -8.80
N LYS A 200 19.98 0.67 -10.08
CA LYS A 200 18.74 1.32 -10.59
C LYS A 200 17.46 0.57 -10.19
N TYR A 201 17.58 -0.71 -9.87
CA TYR A 201 16.49 -1.61 -9.53
C TYR A 201 16.97 -2.70 -8.57
N GLU A 202 16.10 -3.08 -7.64
CA GLU A 202 16.29 -4.18 -6.69
C GLU A 202 14.94 -4.82 -6.36
N SER A 203 14.89 -6.15 -6.30
CA SER A 203 13.76 -6.98 -5.86
C SER A 203 14.20 -7.88 -4.70
N GLY A 204 13.27 -8.52 -3.98
CA GLY A 204 13.63 -9.29 -2.77
C GLY A 204 13.96 -8.40 -1.58
N TYR A 205 13.55 -7.13 -1.61
CA TYR A 205 13.92 -6.17 -0.58
C TYR A 205 13.05 -6.34 0.66
N SER A 206 13.68 -6.68 1.78
CA SER A 206 13.00 -6.80 3.08
C SER A 206 13.63 -5.85 4.10
N LYS A 207 12.83 -4.91 4.61
CA LYS A 207 13.29 -3.96 5.64
C LYS A 207 12.13 -3.41 6.46
N LYS A 208 12.43 -3.06 7.71
CA LYS A 208 11.52 -2.28 8.55
C LYS A 208 11.26 -0.91 7.93
N ALA A 209 10.00 -0.50 7.89
CA ALA A 209 9.54 0.71 7.24
C ALA A 209 8.57 1.49 8.12
N GLY A 210 8.61 2.82 8.00
CA GLY A 210 7.58 3.72 8.55
C GLY A 210 7.70 4.01 10.04
N LEU A 211 6.66 4.69 10.55
CA LEU A 211 6.47 5.08 11.94
C LEU A 211 6.00 3.91 12.83
N ARG A 212 5.38 2.89 12.23
CA ARG A 212 5.03 1.62 12.89
C ARG A 212 6.12 0.58 12.62
N PRO A 213 6.35 -0.39 13.52
CA PRO A 213 7.32 -1.45 13.29
C PRO A 213 6.75 -2.49 12.30
N VAL A 214 6.57 -2.11 11.04
CA VAL A 214 6.22 -3.03 9.95
C VAL A 214 7.45 -3.40 9.16
N THR A 215 7.56 -4.66 8.72
CA THR A 215 8.65 -5.13 7.86
C THR A 215 8.10 -5.40 6.48
N LEU A 216 8.58 -4.68 5.46
CA LEU A 216 8.25 -4.97 4.08
C LEU A 216 8.80 -6.34 3.69
N LEU A 217 8.02 -7.14 2.97
CA LEU A 217 8.41 -8.47 2.51
C LEU A 217 8.47 -8.48 0.97
N ASP A 218 9.56 -9.05 0.44
CA ASP A 218 9.82 -9.19 -1.01
C ASP A 218 9.49 -7.93 -1.83
N ALA A 219 9.85 -6.76 -1.28
CA ALA A 219 9.55 -5.51 -1.94
C ALA A 219 10.45 -5.34 -3.16
N SER A 220 9.94 -4.61 -4.15
CA SER A 220 10.71 -4.06 -5.25
C SER A 220 10.96 -2.59 -5.00
N ARG A 221 12.17 -2.12 -5.28
CA ARG A 221 12.53 -0.70 -5.22
C ARG A 221 13.34 -0.26 -6.42
N TRP A 222 13.11 0.96 -6.89
CA TRP A 222 13.73 1.44 -8.11
C TRP A 222 13.83 2.96 -8.18
N VAL A 223 14.85 3.47 -8.87
CA VAL A 223 15.13 4.91 -8.98
C VAL A 223 14.13 5.61 -9.91
N LEU A 224 13.52 6.72 -9.52
CA LEU A 224 12.71 7.55 -10.40
C LEU A 224 13.54 8.71 -10.95
N GLU A 225 13.58 8.81 -12.28
CA GLU A 225 14.30 9.83 -13.04
C GLU A 225 13.29 10.50 -13.98
N LYS A 226 13.21 11.83 -13.98
CA LYS A 226 12.40 12.63 -14.91
C LYS A 226 13.33 13.26 -15.94
N ALA A 227 13.06 13.04 -17.21
CA ALA A 227 13.77 13.68 -18.30
C ALA A 227 13.01 14.95 -18.73
N ALA A 228 13.71 16.07 -18.81
CA ALA A 228 13.20 17.35 -19.26
C ALA A 228 14.18 17.97 -20.28
N VAL A 229 13.68 18.80 -21.19
CA VAL A 229 14.54 19.54 -22.13
C VAL A 229 14.79 20.93 -21.56
N GLU A 230 16.00 21.16 -21.08
CA GLU A 230 16.43 22.45 -20.52
C GLU A 230 17.48 23.05 -21.47
N GLY A 231 17.21 24.24 -22.01
CA GLY A 231 18.12 24.90 -22.95
C GLY A 231 18.43 24.09 -24.22
N GLY A 232 17.46 23.29 -24.70
CA GLY A 232 17.64 22.44 -25.89
C GLY A 232 18.44 21.15 -25.66
N LYS A 233 18.82 20.84 -24.41
CA LYS A 233 19.48 19.58 -24.03
C LYS A 233 18.55 18.74 -23.16
N LEU A 234 18.57 17.43 -23.37
CA LEU A 234 17.86 16.50 -22.51
C LEU A 234 18.63 16.36 -21.18
N VAL A 235 18.03 16.85 -20.10
CA VAL A 235 18.52 16.73 -18.74
C VAL A 235 17.66 15.72 -18.00
N THR A 236 18.31 14.80 -17.29
CA THR A 236 17.64 13.79 -16.48
C THR A 236 17.88 14.09 -15.02
N SER A 237 16.80 14.37 -14.29
CA SER A 237 16.83 14.74 -12.88
C SER A 237 16.19 13.65 -12.03
N ARG A 238 16.78 13.34 -10.88
CA ARG A 238 16.27 12.33 -9.96
C ARG A 238 15.05 12.88 -9.21
N VAL A 239 13.93 12.17 -9.27
CA VAL A 239 12.70 12.49 -8.53
C VAL A 239 12.70 11.83 -7.15
N GLY A 240 13.21 10.60 -7.05
CA GLY A 240 13.21 9.85 -5.81
C GLY A 240 13.45 8.35 -6.00
N LEU A 241 13.01 7.56 -5.03
CA LEU A 241 12.94 6.10 -5.09
C LEU A 241 11.48 5.66 -4.96
N CYS A 242 11.06 4.75 -5.83
CA CYS A 242 9.78 4.10 -5.72
C CYS A 242 9.96 2.74 -5.03
N TYR A 243 9.00 2.39 -4.18
CA TYR A 243 8.92 1.10 -3.50
C TYR A 243 7.56 0.50 -3.77
N ALA A 244 7.50 -0.81 -4.02
CA ALA A 244 6.26 -1.56 -4.11
C ALA A 244 6.37 -2.94 -3.47
N TRP A 245 5.32 -3.36 -2.80
CA TRP A 245 5.22 -4.66 -2.11
C TRP A 245 3.76 -5.10 -2.04
N SER A 246 3.55 -6.40 -1.88
CA SER A 246 2.20 -6.98 -1.70
C SER A 246 1.97 -7.47 -0.29
N GLU A 247 3.03 -7.73 0.47
CA GLU A 247 2.97 -8.31 1.81
C GLU A 247 3.90 -7.55 2.77
N TRP A 248 3.48 -7.45 4.02
CA TRP A 248 4.30 -6.90 5.10
C TRP A 248 4.07 -7.67 6.39
N GLN A 249 5.07 -7.73 7.25
CA GLN A 249 4.94 -8.29 8.58
C GLN A 249 4.60 -7.18 9.57
N ASP A 250 3.60 -7.40 10.42
CA ASP A 250 3.24 -6.48 11.51
C ASP A 250 4.10 -6.69 12.78
N GLU A 251 3.85 -5.88 13.81
CA GLU A 251 4.57 -5.93 15.08
C GLU A 251 4.42 -7.27 15.82
N ASP A 252 3.25 -7.89 15.68
CA ASP A 252 2.93 -9.17 16.30
C ASP A 252 3.52 -10.36 15.52
N GLY A 253 4.16 -10.10 14.36
CA GLY A 253 4.82 -11.09 13.52
C GLY A 253 3.91 -11.75 12.48
N PHE A 254 2.68 -11.29 12.29
CA PHE A 254 1.79 -11.82 11.26
C PHE A 254 2.11 -11.22 9.89
N VAL A 255 1.90 -12.01 8.84
CA VAL A 255 1.97 -11.54 7.46
C VAL A 255 0.62 -10.92 7.08
N CYS A 256 0.67 -9.69 6.63
CA CYS A 256 -0.48 -8.87 6.26
C CYS A 256 -0.46 -8.61 4.75
N GLU A 257 -1.66 -8.52 4.17
CA GLU A 257 -1.90 -8.12 2.78
C GLU A 257 -2.93 -6.98 2.75
N PRO A 258 -3.01 -6.20 1.65
CA PRO A 258 -4.01 -5.14 1.49
C PRO A 258 -5.44 -5.62 1.70
N GLY A 259 -6.25 -4.76 2.32
CA GLY A 259 -7.65 -5.06 2.65
C GLY A 259 -7.82 -5.79 3.99
N GLY A 260 -6.88 -5.66 4.91
CA GLY A 260 -6.97 -6.18 6.28
C GLY A 260 -6.80 -7.69 6.41
N LYS A 261 -6.28 -8.36 5.39
CA LYS A 261 -6.02 -9.80 5.45
C LYS A 261 -4.76 -10.06 6.26
N ARG A 262 -4.82 -11.06 7.12
CA ARG A 262 -3.74 -11.41 8.05
C ARG A 262 -3.60 -12.93 8.15
N ARG A 263 -2.38 -13.44 8.04
CA ARG A 263 -2.04 -14.86 8.17
C ARG A 263 -0.81 -15.05 9.04
N THR A 264 -0.70 -16.22 9.66
CA THR A 264 0.54 -16.61 10.32
C THR A 264 1.64 -16.78 9.27
N PRO A 265 2.87 -16.31 9.52
CA PRO A 265 3.98 -16.52 8.62
C PRO A 265 4.23 -18.02 8.43
N ASP A 266 4.65 -18.39 7.23
CA ASP A 266 5.08 -19.75 6.95
C ASP A 266 6.36 -20.05 7.77
N PRO A 267 6.47 -21.26 8.34
CA PRO A 267 7.63 -21.62 9.14
C PRO A 267 8.89 -21.64 8.27
N THR A 268 9.97 -21.09 8.80
CA THR A 268 11.26 -21.10 8.10
C THR A 268 11.83 -22.52 7.98
N PRO A 269 12.73 -22.79 7.01
CA PRO A 269 13.38 -24.10 6.90
C PRO A 269 14.07 -24.55 8.20
N GLU A 270 14.68 -23.61 8.94
CA GLU A 270 15.31 -23.89 10.23
C GLU A 270 14.29 -24.27 11.31
N GLU A 271 13.14 -23.60 11.36
CA GLU A 271 12.05 -23.92 12.30
C GLU A 271 11.41 -25.27 11.97
N LEU A 272 11.24 -25.59 10.69
CA LEU A 272 10.78 -26.91 10.26
C LEU A 272 11.79 -28.00 10.63
N ALA A 273 13.09 -27.77 10.40
CA ALA A 273 14.13 -28.71 10.77
C ALA A 273 14.14 -28.98 12.29
N ALA A 274 14.07 -27.92 13.10
CA ALA A 274 13.98 -28.04 14.56
C ALA A 274 12.72 -28.79 15.01
N ALA A 275 11.56 -28.51 14.39
CA ALA A 275 10.31 -29.19 14.70
C ALA A 275 10.34 -30.68 14.29
N ILE A 276 10.98 -31.01 13.17
CA ILE A 276 11.20 -32.40 12.73
C ILE A 276 12.11 -33.13 13.72
N GLU A 277 13.18 -32.49 14.19
CA GLU A 277 14.08 -33.07 15.19
C GLU A 277 13.36 -33.31 16.53
N GLU A 278 12.63 -32.31 17.03
CA GLU A 278 11.85 -32.39 18.27
C GLU A 278 10.80 -33.51 18.19
N LYS A 279 10.01 -33.56 17.11
CA LYS A 279 9.03 -34.64 16.90
C LYS A 279 9.68 -36.00 16.68
N GLY A 280 10.86 -36.05 16.05
CA GLY A 280 11.65 -37.26 15.92
C GLY A 280 12.21 -37.77 17.24
N ALA A 281 12.54 -36.86 18.18
CA ALA A 281 12.93 -37.21 19.54
C ALA A 281 11.72 -37.70 20.35
N GLU A 282 10.56 -37.07 20.20
CA GLU A 282 9.32 -37.51 20.86
C GLU A 282 8.90 -38.93 20.44
N VAL A 283 8.97 -39.25 19.13
CA VAL A 283 8.70 -40.62 18.65
C VAL A 283 9.69 -41.62 19.24
N ARG A 284 10.97 -41.24 19.41
CA ARG A 284 11.98 -42.10 20.07
C ARG A 284 11.66 -42.29 21.56
N ARG A 285 11.32 -41.23 22.28
CA ARG A 285 10.91 -41.26 23.69
C ARG A 285 9.72 -42.20 23.91
N LEU A 286 8.67 -42.08 23.10
CA LEU A 286 7.48 -42.94 23.20
C LEU A 286 7.81 -44.42 22.97
N LYS A 287 8.74 -44.74 22.06
CA LYS A 287 9.10 -46.13 21.74
C LYS A 287 10.11 -46.74 22.71
N GLU A 288 11.12 -45.97 23.11
CA GLU A 288 12.29 -46.47 23.85
C GLU A 288 12.11 -46.32 25.37
N GLU A 289 11.54 -45.21 25.84
CA GLU A 289 11.37 -44.94 27.28
C GLU A 289 10.00 -45.42 27.77
N GLU A 290 8.94 -45.13 27.02
CA GLU A 290 7.57 -45.52 27.39
C GLU A 290 7.19 -46.93 26.87
N GLY A 291 8.05 -47.54 26.03
CA GLY A 291 7.89 -48.91 25.54
C GLY A 291 6.71 -49.12 24.58
N LEU A 292 6.15 -48.04 24.02
CA LEU A 292 5.01 -48.11 23.11
C LEU A 292 5.44 -48.68 21.75
N GLY A 293 4.59 -49.55 21.20
CA GLY A 293 4.77 -50.16 19.90
C GLY A 293 4.27 -49.28 18.75
N ASN A 294 4.65 -49.65 17.53
CA ASN A 294 4.25 -48.95 16.31
C ASN A 294 2.73 -48.95 16.02
N LYS A 295 1.96 -49.76 16.75
CA LYS A 295 0.50 -49.85 16.61
C LYS A 295 -0.24 -49.00 17.65
N ASP A 296 0.48 -48.43 18.60
CA ASP A 296 -0.14 -47.58 19.62
C ASP A 296 -0.55 -46.24 19.00
N PRO A 297 -1.79 -45.77 19.27
CA PRO A 297 -2.32 -44.55 18.68
C PRO A 297 -1.41 -43.34 18.86
N GLN A 298 -0.77 -43.23 20.03
CA GLN A 298 0.14 -42.12 20.36
C GLN A 298 1.39 -42.10 19.46
N VAL A 299 1.97 -43.27 19.17
CA VAL A 299 3.12 -43.40 18.27
C VAL A 299 2.70 -43.11 16.82
N GLN A 300 1.52 -43.57 16.41
CA GLN A 300 1.00 -43.33 15.06
C GLN A 300 0.70 -41.85 14.82
N GLU A 301 0.10 -41.17 15.79
CA GLU A 301 -0.17 -39.73 15.73
C GLU A 301 1.14 -38.92 15.67
N ALA A 302 2.12 -39.24 16.51
CA ALA A 302 3.42 -38.59 16.51
C ALA A 302 4.19 -38.81 15.19
N VAL A 303 4.13 -40.02 14.62
CA VAL A 303 4.73 -40.33 13.30
C VAL A 303 3.98 -39.62 12.17
N ALA A 304 2.66 -39.55 12.21
CA ALA A 304 1.86 -38.81 11.21
C ALA A 304 2.19 -37.31 11.23
N ALA A 305 2.33 -36.72 12.42
CA ALA A 305 2.77 -35.34 12.58
C ALA A 305 4.20 -35.12 12.05
N LEU A 306 5.12 -36.04 12.34
CA LEU A 306 6.49 -36.00 11.80
C LEU A 306 6.53 -36.08 10.27
N LEU A 307 5.73 -36.97 9.67
CA LEU A 307 5.64 -37.09 8.21
C LEU A 307 5.04 -35.84 7.57
N SER A 308 4.05 -35.22 8.22
CA SER A 308 3.45 -33.96 7.75
C SER A 308 4.47 -32.81 7.78
N LEU A 309 5.28 -32.71 8.83
CA LEU A 309 6.35 -31.71 8.91
C LEU A 309 7.44 -31.92 7.85
N LYS A 310 7.80 -33.18 7.57
CA LYS A 310 8.75 -33.50 6.50
C LYS A 310 8.20 -33.17 5.11
N ALA A 311 6.92 -33.45 4.86
CA ALA A 311 6.26 -33.06 3.62
C ALA A 311 6.22 -31.54 3.44
N ALA A 312 5.93 -30.78 4.51
CA ALA A 312 5.98 -29.33 4.48
C ALA A 312 7.37 -28.77 4.17
N ALA A 313 8.43 -29.39 4.72
CA ALA A 313 9.81 -29.01 4.40
C ALA A 313 10.17 -29.32 2.94
N GLU A 314 9.73 -30.46 2.41
CA GLU A 314 9.98 -30.86 1.02
C GLU A 314 9.24 -29.96 0.01
N GLU A 315 8.00 -29.54 0.31
CA GLU A 315 7.27 -28.56 -0.50
C GLU A 315 7.96 -27.19 -0.50
N LEU A 316 8.48 -26.74 0.65
CA LEU A 316 9.22 -25.49 0.76
C LEU A 316 10.53 -25.52 -0.04
N GLU A 317 11.22 -26.66 -0.11
CA GLU A 317 12.41 -26.84 -0.96
C GLU A 317 12.08 -26.88 -2.47
N LYS A 318 10.91 -27.42 -2.84
CA LYS A 318 10.47 -27.53 -4.24
C LYS A 318 9.91 -26.25 -4.83
N SER A 319 9.44 -25.33 -3.99
CA SER A 319 8.97 -24.00 -4.38
C SER A 319 9.95 -22.93 -3.92
N PRO A 320 11.18 -22.85 -4.48
CA PRO A 320 12.05 -21.72 -4.22
C PRO A 320 11.37 -20.47 -4.78
N ALA A 321 11.06 -19.54 -3.88
CA ALA A 321 10.60 -18.19 -4.20
C ALA A 321 11.61 -17.46 -5.11
#